data_AF-A0A950V468-F1
#
_entry.id   AF-A0A950V468-F1
#
_cell.length_a   1.000
_cell.length_b   1.000
_cell.length_c   1.000
_cell.angle_alpha   90.00
_cell.angle_beta   90.00
_cell.angle_gamma   90.00
#
_symmetry.space_group_name_H-M   'P 1'
#
loop_
_entity.id
_entity.type
_entity.pdbx_description
1 polymer ?
#
loop_
_entity_poly.entity_id
_entity_poly.type
_entity_poly.pdbx_seq_one_letter_code
_entity_poly.pdbx_strand_id
1 'polypeptide(L)' 'MIKAIFRLTDIEKQKIFKLREMGVRPPDIARRFGLSEGVVHKIIQAQRALLQNKIAPQRELMVNDLSKQEAS' A
#
# COMPACT_ATOMS: atom_id res chain seq x y z
N MET A 1 2.16 -22.20 1.91
CA MET A 1 3.60 -21.89 1.73
C MET A 1 3.73 -20.37 1.65
N ILE A 2 4.27 -19.70 2.68
CA ILE A 2 4.41 -18.23 2.67
C ILE A 2 5.63 -17.89 1.81
N LYS A 3 5.45 -17.06 0.78
CA LYS A 3 6.55 -16.66 -0.11
C LYS A 3 7.48 -15.76 0.69
N ALA A 4 8.70 -16.22 0.97
CA ALA A 4 9.69 -15.42 1.69
C ALA A 4 10.00 -14.13 0.92
N ILE A 5 10.14 -13.03 1.66
CA ILE A 5 10.38 -11.65 1.19
C ILE A 5 11.52 -11.56 0.16
N PHE A 6 12.47 -12.51 0.23
CA PHE A 6 13.69 -12.56 -0.55
C PHE A 6 13.50 -12.82 -2.06
N ARG A 7 12.29 -13.17 -2.52
CA ARG A 7 11.99 -13.41 -3.96
C ARG A 7 11.00 -12.43 -4.58
N LEU A 8 10.79 -11.24 -4.01
CA LEU A 8 9.98 -10.23 -4.70
C LEU A 8 10.83 -9.39 -5.67
N THR A 9 10.51 -9.52 -6.95
CA THR A 9 11.04 -8.67 -8.02
C THR A 9 10.55 -7.23 -7.88
N ASP A 10 11.30 -6.26 -8.42
CA ASP A 10 10.87 -4.85 -8.39
C ASP A 10 9.55 -4.61 -9.13
N ILE A 11 9.27 -5.44 -10.15
CA ILE A 11 7.99 -5.44 -10.87
C ILE A 11 6.84 -5.84 -9.92
N GLU A 12 7.02 -6.87 -9.08
CA GLU A 12 6.02 -7.26 -8.08
C GLU A 12 5.80 -6.16 -7.03
N LYS A 13 6.89 -5.51 -6.56
CA LYS A 13 6.80 -4.40 -5.60
C LYS A 13 6.02 -3.21 -6.19
N GLN A 14 6.26 -2.86 -7.45
CA GLN A 14 5.50 -1.81 -8.13
C GLN A 14 4.02 -2.18 -8.30
N LYS A 15 3.71 -3.44 -8.62
CA LYS A 15 2.31 -3.92 -8.70
C LYS A 15 1.60 -3.80 -7.34
N ILE A 16 2.26 -4.19 -6.25
CA ILE A 16 1.75 -4.03 -4.88
C ILE A 16 1.44 -2.56 -4.59
N PHE A 17 2.36 -1.65 -4.95
CA PHE A 17 2.16 -0.23 -4.73
C PHE A 17 0.99 0.33 -5.54
N LYS A 18 0.88 0.00 -6.83
CA LYS A 18 -0.24 0.40 -7.69
C LYS A 18 -1.58 -0.08 -7.16
N LEU A 19 -1.66 -1.33 -6.71
CA LEU A 19 -2.89 -1.86 -6.09
C LEU A 19 -3.30 -1.06 -4.86
N ARG A 20 -2.33 -0.63 -4.05
CA ARG A 20 -2.62 0.25 -2.91
C ARG A 20 -3.10 1.63 -3.35
N GLU A 21 -2.52 2.21 -4.41
CA GLU A 21 -3.00 3.49 -4.98
C GLU A 21 -4.41 3.38 -5.56
N MET A 22 -4.79 2.21 -6.10
CA MET A 22 -6.14 1.90 -6.54
C MET A 22 -7.13 1.63 -5.38
N GLY A 23 -6.69 1.76 -4.13
CA GLY A 23 -7.55 1.58 -2.94
C GLY A 23 -7.67 0.14 -2.43
N VAL A 24 -6.93 -0.83 -2.98
CA VAL A 24 -6.94 -2.21 -2.47
C VAL A 24 -6.28 -2.26 -1.08
N ARG A 25 -6.91 -2.95 -0.13
CA ARG A 25 -6.43 -3.00 1.25
C ARG A 25 -5.18 -3.91 1.36
N PRO A 26 -4.21 -3.57 2.23
CA PRO A 26 -3.03 -4.40 2.51
C PRO A 26 -3.31 -5.89 2.79
N PRO A 27 -4.33 -6.29 3.58
CA PRO A 27 -4.67 -7.70 3.77
C PRO A 27 -5.03 -8.42 2.47
N ASP A 28 -5.79 -7.77 1.59
CA ASP A 28 -6.19 -8.38 0.31
C ASP A 28 -4.99 -8.52 -0.64
N ILE A 29 -4.10 -7.54 -0.64
CA ILE A 29 -2.83 -7.61 -1.38
C ILE A 29 -1.96 -8.73 -0.82
N ALA A 30 -1.84 -8.85 0.50
CA ALA A 30 -1.07 -9.89 1.16
C ALA A 30 -1.54 -11.29 0.74
N ARG A 31 -2.87 -11.52 0.76
CA ARG A 31 -3.48 -12.78 0.29
C ARG A 31 -3.20 -13.06 -1.17
N ARG A 32 -3.34 -12.06 -2.06
CA ARG A 32 -3.10 -12.21 -3.52
C ARG A 32 -1.66 -12.61 -3.85
N PHE A 33 -0.69 -12.08 -3.11
CA PHE A 33 0.73 -12.31 -3.38
C PHE A 33 1.35 -13.41 -2.49
N GLY A 34 0.58 -14.01 -1.58
CA GLY A 34 1.07 -15.02 -0.64
C GLY A 34 2.10 -14.45 0.35
N LEU A 35 1.92 -13.19 0.74
CA LEU A 35 2.80 -12.44 1.65
C LEU A 35 2.11 -12.22 2.99
N SER A 36 2.90 -11.94 4.02
CA SER A 36 2.38 -11.40 5.28
C SER A 36 2.06 -9.91 5.13
N GLU A 37 1.05 -9.42 5.85
CA GLU A 37 0.67 -8.00 5.83
C GLU A 37 1.84 -7.06 6.16
N GLY A 38 2.64 -7.37 7.18
CA GLY A 38 3.81 -6.56 7.54
C GLY A 38 4.81 -6.36 6.39
N VAL A 39 4.91 -7.31 5.47
CA VAL A 39 5.76 -7.21 4.27
C VAL A 39 5.16 -6.25 3.27
N VAL A 40 3.85 -6.33 3.03
CA VAL A 40 3.13 -5.38 2.18
C VAL A 40 3.29 -3.95 2.71
N HIS A 41 3.17 -3.76 4.02
CA HIS A 41 3.40 -2.46 4.65
C HIS A 41 4.82 -1.93 4.44
N LYS A 42 5.86 -2.79 4.59
CA LYS A 42 7.25 -2.41 4.31
C LYS A 42 7.48 -2.02 2.85
N ILE A 43 6.90 -2.77 1.91
CA ILE A 43 7.00 -2.49 0.47
C ILE A 43 6.35 -1.14 0.14
N ILE A 44 5.14 -0.88 0.66
CA ILE A 44 4.44 0.39 0.41
C ILE A 44 5.25 1.57 0.96
N GLN A 45 5.81 1.46 2.16
CA GLN A 45 6.65 2.50 2.75
C GLN A 45 7.93 2.75 1.93
N ALA A 46 8.63 1.69 1.53
CA ALA A 46 9.83 1.81 0.72
C ALA A 46 9.54 2.51 -0.62
N GLN A 47 8.43 2.16 -1.29
CA GLN A 47 8.02 2.80 -2.55
C GLN A 47 7.62 4.26 -2.35
N ARG A 48 6.95 4.63 -1.25
CA ARG A 48 6.68 6.04 -0.91
C ARG A 48 7.96 6.84 -0.75
N ALA A 49 8.94 6.31 -0.02
CA ALA A 49 10.22 6.99 0.19
C ALA A 49 10.97 7.24 -1.14
N LEU A 50 10.94 6.26 -2.06
CA LEU A 50 11.54 6.41 -3.39
C LEU A 50 10.84 7.48 -4.23
N LEU A 51 9.53 7.63 -4.11
CA LEU A 51 8.75 8.68 -4.79
C LEU A 51 8.97 10.06 -4.16
N GLN A 52 9.00 10.15 -2.83
CA GLN A 52 9.26 11.40 -2.10
C GLN A 52 10.65 11.97 -2.38
N ASN A 53 11.66 11.11 -2.59
CA ASN A 53 13.00 11.59 -2.91
C ASN A 53 13.14 12.18 -4.33
N LYS A 54 12.11 12.01 -5.19
CA LYS A 54 12.03 12.69 -6.49
C LYS A 54 11.09 13.91 -6.49
N ILE A 55 10.21 14.02 -5.50
CA ILE A 55 9.19 15.08 -5.40
C ILE A 55 8.89 15.31 -3.90
N ALA A 56 9.48 16.34 -3.30
CA ALA A 56 8.99 16.87 -2.02
C ALA A 56 7.63 17.58 -2.23
N PRO A 57 6.77 17.70 -1.20
CA PRO A 57 5.76 16.73 -0.81
C PRO A 57 4.35 17.18 -1.23
N GLN A 58 3.70 16.46 -2.13
CA GLN A 58 2.28 16.64 -2.45
C GLN A 58 1.59 15.28 -2.47
N ARG A 59 0.97 14.92 -1.34
CA ARG A 59 -0.25 14.09 -1.26
C ARG A 59 -0.71 14.03 0.20
N GLU A 60 -1.01 15.22 0.70
CA GLU A 60 -2.25 15.42 1.44
C GLU A 60 -3.41 15.04 0.50
N LEU A 61 -4.54 14.57 1.04
CA LEU A 61 -5.80 14.15 0.36
C LEU A 61 -5.93 12.64 0.06
N MET A 62 -6.57 11.91 0.98
CA MET A 62 -7.91 11.33 0.81
C MET A 62 -8.13 10.17 1.80
N VAL A 63 -8.59 10.51 3.01
CA VAL A 63 -9.72 9.82 3.66
C VAL A 63 -10.48 10.91 4.42
N ASN A 64 -11.32 11.64 3.70
CA ASN A 64 -12.46 12.33 4.30
C ASN A 64 -13.69 11.64 3.71
N ASP A 65 -14.29 10.76 4.51
CA ASP A 65 -15.74 10.55 4.64
C ASP A 65 -15.96 9.26 5.43
N LEU A 66 -16.35 9.40 6.71
CA LEU A 66 -17.17 8.41 7.39
C LEU A 66 -17.97 9.12 8.48
N SER A 67 -19.20 9.42 8.08
CA SER A 67 -20.41 9.52 8.88
C SER A 67 -20.67 10.83 9.62
N LYS A 68 -21.42 11.71 8.93
CA LYS A 68 -22.60 12.34 9.53
C LYS A 68 -23.36 11.29 10.35
N GLN A 69 -23.60 11.55 11.63
CA GLN A 69 -24.80 11.06 12.30
C GLN A 69 -25.62 12.28 12.71
N GLU A 70 -26.87 12.18 12.30
CA GLU A 70 -27.87 13.23 12.23
C GLU A 70 -28.43 13.57 13.62
N ALA A 71 -29.00 14.76 13.69
CA ALA A 71 -29.67 15.32 14.84
C ALA A 71 -30.99 14.58 15.16
N SER A 72 -31.25 14.35 16.45
CA SER A 72 -32.53 14.60 17.14
C SER A 72 -32.34 14.47 18.64
#